data_AF-A0A2M7ZW17-F1
#
_entry.id   AF-A0A2M7ZW17-F1
#
_cell.length_a   1.000
_cell.length_b   1.000
_cell.length_c   1.000
_cell.angle_alpha   90.00
_cell.angle_beta   90.00
_cell.angle_gamma   90.00
#
_symmetry.space_group_name_H-M   'P 1'
#
loop_
_entity.id
_entity.type
_entity.pdbx_description
1 polymer ?
#
loop_
_entity_poly.entity_id
_entity_poly.type
_entity_poly.pdbx_seq_one_letter_code
_entity_poly.pdbx_strand_id
1 'polypeptide(L)'
;MKFVSASRAIEPSAKGVSSNIAGEKNDCAIRAAVNVTGKDYQYVHDIFNFYGRKLGHSSVGPVWIKSYNQLGLKPMCSFGSTNAAKYEVRMYDRLLGIELIKKPGITIKKFLKCFPVGKFLCMSRNHAFAIIDGELIDHITLLINTRITIVFKA
;
A
#
# COMPACT_ATOMS: atom_id res chain seq x y z
N MET A 1 -32.03 -23.58 -7.42
CA MET A 1 -30.81 -23.08 -6.74
C MET A 1 -30.28 -21.88 -7.52
N LYS A 2 -30.29 -20.68 -6.95
CA LYS A 2 -29.69 -19.49 -7.58
C LYS A 2 -28.17 -19.54 -7.35
N PHE A 3 -27.39 -19.66 -8.41
CA PHE A 3 -25.95 -19.45 -8.36
C PHE A 3 -25.69 -18.00 -7.96
N VAL A 4 -25.29 -17.76 -6.72
CA VAL A 4 -24.82 -16.44 -6.29
C VAL A 4 -23.48 -16.21 -6.99
N SER A 5 -23.46 -15.30 -7.95
CA SER A 5 -22.26 -14.80 -8.61
C SER A 5 -21.27 -14.33 -7.53
N ALA A 6 -20.18 -15.07 -7.33
CA ALA A 6 -19.09 -14.63 -6.46
C ALA A 6 -18.50 -13.36 -7.08
N SER A 7 -18.65 -12.21 -6.40
CA SER A 7 -18.17 -10.93 -6.93
C SER A 7 -16.70 -11.04 -7.32
N ARG A 8 -16.36 -10.57 -8.52
CA ARG A 8 -14.97 -10.51 -9.02
C ARG A 8 -14.19 -9.35 -8.40
N ALA A 9 -14.82 -8.58 -7.54
CA ALA A 9 -14.34 -7.33 -6.99
C ALA A 9 -14.57 -7.25 -5.48
N ILE A 10 -13.73 -6.48 -4.82
CA ILE A 10 -13.78 -6.11 -3.41
C ILE A 10 -14.06 -4.61 -3.40
N GLU A 11 -15.26 -4.25 -2.94
CA GLU A 11 -15.61 -2.86 -2.71
C GLU A 11 -14.94 -2.35 -1.42
N PRO A 12 -14.44 -1.11 -1.39
CA PRO A 12 -13.96 -0.52 -0.15
C PRO A 12 -15.09 -0.41 0.87
N SER A 13 -14.83 -0.80 2.12
CA SER A 13 -15.76 -0.58 3.23
C SER A 13 -15.87 0.92 3.55
N ALA A 14 -14.81 1.69 3.29
CA ALA A 14 -14.83 3.14 3.36
C ALA A 14 -13.81 3.77 2.39
N LYS A 15 -14.06 5.03 2.03
CA LYS A 15 -13.15 5.83 1.19
C LYS A 15 -11.87 6.25 1.94
N GLY A 16 -11.97 6.47 3.25
CA GLY A 16 -10.87 7.02 4.06
C GLY A 16 -10.56 8.48 3.70
N VAL A 17 -9.33 8.92 3.96
CA VAL A 17 -8.91 10.31 3.72
C VAL A 17 -8.96 10.68 2.24
N SER A 18 -9.26 11.94 1.94
CA SER A 18 -9.13 12.54 0.60
C SER A 18 -8.23 13.77 0.68
N SER A 19 -7.51 14.05 -0.41
CA SER A 19 -6.74 15.28 -0.51
C SER A 19 -7.63 16.52 -0.49
N ASN A 20 -7.22 17.55 0.24
CA ASN A 20 -7.72 18.92 0.14
C ASN A 20 -6.75 19.84 -0.63
N ILE A 21 -5.65 19.31 -1.16
CA ILE A 21 -4.61 20.08 -1.86
C ILE A 21 -4.98 20.20 -3.33
N ALA A 22 -5.14 21.43 -3.82
CA ALA A 22 -5.45 21.70 -5.21
C ALA A 22 -4.39 21.10 -6.16
N GLY A 23 -4.84 20.39 -7.19
CA GLY A 23 -3.97 19.73 -8.18
C GLY A 23 -3.45 18.35 -7.76
N GLU A 24 -3.71 17.89 -6.54
CA GLU A 24 -3.32 16.57 -6.08
C GLU A 24 -4.26 15.48 -6.62
N LYS A 25 -3.72 14.52 -7.37
CA LYS A 25 -4.49 13.50 -8.11
C LYS A 25 -3.89 12.10 -8.04
N ASN A 26 -2.61 11.97 -7.67
CA ASN A 26 -1.86 10.71 -7.68
C ASN A 26 -1.21 10.47 -6.31
N ASP A 27 -2.06 10.39 -5.29
CA ASP A 27 -1.69 10.39 -3.88
C ASP A 27 -2.00 9.06 -3.16
N CYS A 28 -2.23 7.97 -3.89
CA CYS A 28 -2.62 6.68 -3.28
C CYS A 28 -1.66 6.20 -2.18
N ALA A 29 -0.35 6.43 -2.35
CA ALA A 29 0.68 6.14 -1.35
C ALA A 29 0.48 6.97 -0.05
N ILE A 30 0.13 8.25 -0.20
CA ILE A 30 -0.14 9.16 0.92
C ILE A 30 -1.42 8.75 1.63
N ARG A 31 -2.53 8.57 0.88
CA ARG A 31 -3.82 8.18 1.45
C ARG A 31 -3.75 6.86 2.21
N ALA A 32 -3.08 5.86 1.63
CA ALA A 32 -2.89 4.57 2.30
C ALA A 32 -2.09 4.72 3.60
N ALA A 33 -1.03 5.52 3.62
CA ALA A 33 -0.26 5.80 4.83
C ALA A 33 -1.07 6.56 5.89
N VAL A 34 -1.82 7.59 5.49
CA VAL A 34 -2.70 8.34 6.41
C VAL A 34 -3.74 7.42 7.04
N ASN A 35 -4.44 6.62 6.24
CA ASN A 35 -5.47 5.69 6.74
C ASN A 35 -4.88 4.68 7.73
N VAL A 36 -3.68 4.15 7.46
CA VAL A 36 -3.03 3.14 8.32
C VAL A 36 -2.43 3.74 9.58
N THR A 37 -1.77 4.90 9.48
CA THR A 37 -1.01 5.50 10.59
C THR A 37 -1.84 6.47 11.44
N GLY A 38 -2.96 6.97 10.92
CA GLY A 38 -3.78 8.01 11.55
C GLY A 38 -3.09 9.39 11.61
N LYS A 39 -1.97 9.58 10.91
CA LYS A 39 -1.26 10.87 10.87
C LYS A 39 -1.98 11.85 9.95
N ASP A 40 -1.80 13.14 10.21
CA ASP A 40 -2.38 14.20 9.39
C ASP A 40 -1.94 14.10 7.91
N TYR A 41 -2.87 14.40 6.99
CA TYR A 41 -2.64 14.31 5.56
C TYR A 41 -1.52 15.23 5.11
N GLN A 42 -1.51 16.50 5.57
CA GLN A 42 -0.49 17.46 5.18
C GLN A 42 0.88 17.00 5.66
N TYR A 43 0.98 16.53 6.91
CA TYR A 43 2.21 15.96 7.44
C TYR A 43 2.76 14.79 6.61
N VAL A 44 1.91 13.83 6.22
CA VAL A 44 2.34 12.71 5.37
C VAL A 44 2.75 13.21 3.98
N HIS A 45 1.98 14.14 3.41
CA HIS A 45 2.28 14.74 2.11
C HIS A 45 3.65 15.44 2.10
N ASP A 46 3.95 16.22 3.14
CA ASP A 46 5.22 16.94 3.31
C ASP A 46 6.41 15.99 3.41
N ILE A 47 6.27 14.86 4.12
CA ILE A 47 7.32 13.82 4.16
C ILE A 47 7.58 13.26 2.77
N PHE A 48 6.53 12.96 2.01
CA PHE A 48 6.69 12.48 0.64
C PHE A 48 7.35 13.52 -0.27
N ASN A 49 6.97 14.79 -0.13
CA ASN A 49 7.57 15.90 -0.86
C ASN A 49 9.06 16.06 -0.51
N PHE A 50 9.40 16.00 0.78
CA PHE A 50 10.78 16.05 1.28
C PHE A 50 11.67 14.96 0.64
N TYR A 51 11.13 13.75 0.47
CA TYR A 51 11.86 12.67 -0.21
C TYR A 51 11.84 12.73 -1.74
N GLY A 52 11.20 13.74 -2.33
CA GLY A 52 11.26 14.04 -3.76
C GLY A 52 10.01 13.66 -4.55
N ARG A 53 8.89 13.33 -3.89
CA ARG A 53 7.60 13.20 -4.58
C ARG A 53 7.14 14.57 -5.08
N LYS A 54 6.75 14.68 -6.35
CA LYS A 54 6.15 15.90 -6.91
C LYS A 54 4.63 15.93 -6.68
N LEU A 55 4.08 17.12 -6.43
CA LEU A 55 2.63 17.34 -6.28
C LEU A 55 1.86 16.78 -7.48
N GLY A 56 0.80 16.00 -7.25
CA GLY A 56 -0.01 15.44 -8.34
C GLY A 56 0.63 14.27 -9.09
N HIS A 57 1.80 13.78 -8.65
CA HIS A 57 2.51 12.65 -9.27
C HIS A 57 2.61 11.44 -8.34
N SER A 58 2.64 10.25 -8.93
CA SER A 58 2.90 9.00 -8.21
C SER A 58 4.30 8.99 -7.59
N SER A 59 4.48 8.16 -6.56
CA SER A 59 5.78 8.00 -5.89
C SER A 59 6.60 6.87 -6.51
N VAL A 60 7.90 7.07 -6.64
CA VAL A 60 8.84 6.03 -7.07
C VAL A 60 9.44 5.28 -5.88
N GLY A 61 9.99 4.09 -6.14
CA GLY A 61 10.64 3.18 -5.18
C GLY A 61 11.32 3.87 -3.99
N PRO A 62 12.40 4.63 -4.23
CA PRO A 62 13.19 5.20 -3.14
C PRO A 62 12.40 6.20 -2.27
N VAL A 63 11.44 6.91 -2.87
CA VAL A 63 10.64 7.93 -2.19
C VAL A 63 9.72 7.26 -1.18
N TRP A 64 8.87 6.33 -1.62
CA TRP A 64 7.92 5.70 -0.70
C TRP A 64 8.60 4.81 0.34
N ILE A 65 9.73 4.15 0.04
CA ILE A 65 10.51 3.38 1.03
C ILE A 65 10.94 4.28 2.19
N LYS A 66 11.56 5.42 1.88
CA LYS A 66 12.06 6.36 2.89
C LYS A 66 10.91 7.05 3.64
N SER A 67 9.88 7.49 2.93
CA SER A 67 8.70 8.11 3.53
C SER A 67 8.03 7.17 4.53
N TYR A 68 7.74 5.94 4.13
CA TYR A 68 7.09 4.98 5.03
C TYR A 68 7.95 4.62 6.23
N ASN A 69 9.28 4.48 6.05
CA ASN A 69 10.19 4.29 7.18
C ASN A 69 10.13 5.46 8.16
N GLN A 70 10.16 6.71 7.69
CA GLN A 70 10.04 7.89 8.55
C GLN A 70 8.66 7.98 9.24
N LEU A 71 7.61 7.48 8.60
CA LEU A 71 6.26 7.40 9.17
C LEU A 71 6.10 6.30 10.23
N GLY A 72 7.13 5.47 10.45
CA GLY A 72 7.14 4.36 11.39
C GLY A 72 6.50 3.07 10.84
N LEU A 73 6.21 3.01 9.54
CA LEU A 73 5.65 1.82 8.91
C LEU A 73 6.75 0.77 8.70
N LYS A 74 6.58 -0.40 9.32
CA LYS A 74 7.56 -1.49 9.24
C LYS A 74 7.27 -2.37 8.04
N PRO A 75 8.23 -2.60 7.13
CA PRO A 75 8.02 -3.51 6.02
C PRO A 75 7.90 -4.95 6.56
N MET A 76 6.81 -5.64 6.21
CA MET A 76 6.53 -7.00 6.68
C MET A 76 7.16 -8.04 5.75
N CYS A 77 6.85 -7.93 4.45
CA CYS A 77 7.42 -8.80 3.41
C CYS A 77 7.13 -8.27 2.01
N SER A 78 7.96 -8.66 1.05
CA SER A 78 7.68 -8.59 -0.38
C SER A 78 7.08 -9.91 -0.87
N PHE A 79 6.17 -9.83 -1.84
CA PHE A 79 5.46 -10.96 -2.44
C PHE A 79 5.78 -11.07 -3.92
N GLY A 80 6.10 -12.29 -4.35
CA GLY A 80 6.33 -12.63 -5.75
C GLY A 80 7.75 -13.10 -6.04
N SER A 81 7.93 -13.65 -7.24
CA SER A 81 9.21 -14.21 -7.72
C SER A 81 9.82 -13.42 -8.87
N THR A 82 9.17 -12.33 -9.29
CA THR A 82 9.58 -11.52 -10.44
C THR A 82 10.88 -10.77 -10.17
N ASN A 83 11.55 -10.33 -11.24
CA ASN A 83 12.73 -9.46 -11.11
C ASN A 83 12.40 -8.12 -10.44
N ALA A 84 11.15 -7.62 -10.58
CA ALA A 84 10.68 -6.45 -9.85
C ALA A 84 10.69 -6.69 -8.33
N ALA A 85 10.14 -7.82 -7.85
CA ALA A 85 10.18 -8.15 -6.43
C ALA A 85 11.62 -8.32 -5.91
N LYS A 86 12.52 -8.93 -6.71
CA LYS A 86 13.95 -9.02 -6.36
C LYS A 86 14.62 -7.65 -6.27
N TYR A 87 14.29 -6.76 -7.20
CA TYR A 87 14.79 -5.39 -7.21
C TYR A 87 14.30 -4.61 -5.99
N GLU A 88 13.00 -4.71 -5.65
CA GLU A 88 12.42 -4.10 -4.45
C GLU A 88 13.14 -4.54 -3.17
N VAL A 89 13.37 -5.85 -2.96
CA VAL A 89 14.12 -6.34 -1.79
C VAL A 89 15.53 -5.74 -1.71
N ARG A 90 16.24 -5.66 -2.84
CA ARG A 90 17.58 -5.04 -2.89
C ARG A 90 17.54 -3.54 -2.59
N MET A 91 16.45 -2.85 -2.92
CA MET A 91 16.30 -1.44 -2.58
C MET A 91 16.18 -1.23 -1.08
N TYR A 92 15.47 -2.11 -0.36
CA TYR A 92 15.37 -2.05 1.10
C TYR A 92 16.71 -2.21 1.77
N ASP A 93 17.47 -3.21 1.35
CA ASP A 93 18.83 -3.44 1.83
C ASP A 93 19.72 -2.20 1.58
N ARG A 94 19.74 -1.72 0.33
CA ARG A 94 20.55 -0.54 -0.03
C ARG A 94 20.17 0.74 0.72
N LEU A 95 18.87 1.00 0.89
CA LEU A 95 18.39 2.29 1.39
C LEU A 95 18.28 2.33 2.90
N LEU A 96 17.97 1.20 3.55
CA LEU A 96 17.66 1.12 4.97
C LEU A 96 18.50 0.09 5.72
N GLY A 97 19.33 -0.72 5.04
CA GLY A 97 20.06 -1.83 5.67
C GLY A 97 19.14 -2.96 6.15
N ILE A 98 17.96 -3.11 5.53
CA ILE A 98 16.93 -4.08 5.94
C ILE A 98 16.89 -5.23 4.94
N GLU A 99 17.14 -6.44 5.43
CA GLU A 99 16.90 -7.66 4.66
C GLU A 99 15.39 -7.99 4.65
N LEU A 100 14.70 -7.56 3.58
CA LEU A 100 13.27 -7.79 3.46
C LEU A 100 12.95 -9.24 3.10
N ILE A 101 12.09 -9.87 3.91
CA ILE A 101 11.62 -11.23 3.67
C ILE A 101 10.79 -11.27 2.39
N LYS A 102 11.13 -12.21 1.49
CA LYS A 102 10.37 -12.50 0.28
C LYS A 102 9.46 -13.72 0.48
N LYS A 103 8.21 -13.64 0.03
CA LYS A 103 7.20 -14.70 0.11
C LYS A 103 6.60 -15.01 -1.28
N PRO A 104 6.02 -16.22 -1.49
CA PRO A 104 5.28 -16.54 -2.71
C PRO A 104 4.14 -15.55 -2.97
N GLY A 105 3.89 -15.20 -4.23
CA GLY A 105 2.92 -14.17 -4.60
C GLY A 105 1.51 -14.37 -4.02
N ILE A 106 0.90 -13.29 -3.51
CA ILE A 106 -0.42 -13.31 -2.87
C ILE A 106 -1.40 -12.39 -3.61
N THR A 107 -2.68 -12.74 -3.59
CA THR A 107 -3.78 -11.86 -4.04
C THR A 107 -4.43 -11.18 -2.84
N ILE A 108 -5.11 -10.06 -3.06
CA ILE A 108 -5.90 -9.40 -1.99
C ILE A 108 -6.91 -10.36 -1.33
N LYS A 109 -7.64 -11.18 -2.11
CA LYS A 109 -8.57 -12.18 -1.54
C LYS A 109 -7.89 -13.17 -0.60
N LYS A 110 -6.68 -13.62 -0.94
CA LYS A 110 -5.93 -14.55 -0.06
C LYS A 110 -5.34 -13.79 1.13
N PHE A 111 -4.88 -12.56 0.93
CA PHE A 111 -4.34 -11.72 1.99
C PHE A 111 -5.37 -11.48 3.10
N LEU A 112 -6.60 -11.06 2.75
CA LEU A 112 -7.68 -10.84 3.72
C LEU A 112 -8.02 -12.09 4.55
N LYS A 113 -7.89 -13.29 3.98
CA LYS A 113 -8.08 -14.55 4.70
C LYS A 113 -6.93 -14.87 5.66
N CYS A 114 -5.69 -14.54 5.27
CA CYS A 114 -4.49 -14.84 6.06
C CYS A 114 -4.23 -13.80 7.14
N PHE A 115 -4.66 -12.56 6.93
CA PHE A 115 -4.43 -11.41 7.80
C PHE A 115 -5.75 -10.68 8.07
N PRO A 116 -6.69 -11.31 8.81
CA PRO A 116 -8.01 -10.74 9.05
C PRO A 116 -8.00 -9.59 10.06
N VAL A 117 -6.92 -9.40 10.82
CA VAL A 117 -6.80 -8.38 11.88
C VAL A 117 -5.48 -7.65 11.74
N GLY A 118 -5.50 -6.33 11.97
CA GLY A 118 -4.35 -5.44 11.93
C GLY A 118 -4.47 -4.33 10.90
N LYS A 119 -3.51 -3.39 10.93
CA LYS A 119 -3.42 -2.25 10.02
C LYS A 119 -2.28 -2.45 9.03
N PHE A 120 -2.62 -2.60 7.77
CA PHE A 120 -1.69 -2.92 6.71
C PHE A 120 -1.75 -1.89 5.60
N LEU A 121 -0.59 -1.37 5.21
CA LEU A 121 -0.43 -0.67 3.93
C LEU A 121 0.01 -1.70 2.90
N CYS A 122 -0.78 -1.86 1.85
CA CYS A 122 -0.50 -2.81 0.78
C CYS A 122 -0.20 -2.06 -0.51
N MET A 123 0.84 -2.52 -1.22
CA MET A 123 1.12 -2.06 -2.57
C MET A 123 0.81 -3.13 -3.60
N SER A 124 0.41 -2.67 -4.77
CA SER A 124 0.30 -3.43 -6.01
C SER A 124 1.03 -2.66 -7.12
N ARG A 125 1.08 -3.23 -8.35
CA ARG A 125 1.90 -2.70 -9.45
C ARG A 125 1.80 -1.18 -9.67
N ASN A 126 0.61 -0.59 -9.54
CA ASN A 126 0.36 0.82 -9.81
C ASN A 126 -0.49 1.51 -8.72
N HIS A 127 -0.62 0.89 -7.54
CA HIS A 127 -1.56 1.39 -6.54
C HIS A 127 -1.16 1.00 -5.12
N ALA A 128 -1.49 1.86 -4.16
CA ALA A 128 -1.34 1.62 -2.74
C ALA A 128 -2.69 1.81 -2.04
N PHE A 129 -3.02 0.92 -1.11
CA PHE A 129 -4.29 0.91 -0.40
C PHE A 129 -4.10 0.42 1.03
N ALA A 130 -5.08 0.73 1.88
CA ALA A 130 -5.07 0.32 3.28
C ALA A 130 -6.01 -0.88 3.49
N ILE A 131 -5.57 -1.82 4.32
CA ILE A 131 -6.42 -2.86 4.90
C ILE A 131 -6.39 -2.69 6.41
N ILE A 132 -7.56 -2.49 7.02
CA ILE A 132 -7.70 -2.29 8.46
C ILE A 132 -8.70 -3.32 8.96
N ASP A 133 -8.24 -4.24 9.80
CA ASP A 133 -9.05 -5.30 10.41
C ASP A 133 -9.91 -6.08 9.39
N GLY A 134 -9.27 -6.43 8.27
CA GLY A 134 -9.90 -7.21 7.19
C GLY A 134 -10.74 -6.38 6.22
N GLU A 135 -10.82 -5.07 6.41
CA GLU A 135 -11.59 -4.17 5.56
C GLU A 135 -10.69 -3.36 4.62
N LEU A 136 -11.11 -3.23 3.35
CA LEU A 136 -10.43 -2.40 2.38
C LEU A 136 -10.82 -0.93 2.58
N ILE A 137 -9.84 -0.06 2.80
CA ILE A 137 -10.04 1.39 2.90
C ILE A 137 -9.32 2.07 1.73
N ASP A 138 -10.10 2.50 0.73
CA ASP A 138 -9.59 3.05 -0.52
C ASP A 138 -10.66 3.78 -1.34
N HIS A 139 -10.23 4.52 -2.37
CA HIS A 139 -11.10 5.28 -3.27
C HIS A 139 -11.59 4.46 -4.48
N ILE A 140 -10.98 3.30 -4.73
CA ILE A 140 -11.30 2.47 -5.89
C ILE A 140 -11.64 1.05 -5.50
N THR A 141 -12.52 0.44 -6.28
CA THR A 141 -12.81 -0.99 -6.22
C THR A 141 -11.61 -1.79 -6.74
N LEU A 142 -11.23 -2.84 -6.03
CA LEU A 142 -10.12 -3.72 -6.44
C LEU A 142 -10.64 -5.08 -6.87
N LEU A 143 -10.03 -5.66 -7.91
CA LEU A 143 -10.32 -7.05 -8.28
C LEU A 143 -9.80 -8.01 -7.21
N ILE A 144 -10.53 -9.11 -6.95
CA ILE A 144 -10.16 -10.11 -5.95
C ILE A 144 -8.80 -10.78 -6.22
N ASN A 145 -8.34 -10.74 -7.47
CA ASN A 145 -7.07 -11.30 -7.94
C ASN A 145 -5.93 -10.26 -8.02
N THR A 146 -6.18 -9.00 -7.60
CA THR A 146 -5.16 -7.96 -7.48
C THR A 146 -3.98 -8.50 -6.67
N ARG A 147 -2.78 -8.45 -7.26
CA ARG A 147 -1.56 -8.96 -6.66
C ARG A 147 -0.94 -7.91 -5.77
N ILE A 148 -0.69 -8.30 -4.53
CA ILE A 148 0.07 -7.48 -3.58
C ILE A 148 1.55 -7.77 -3.81
N THR A 149 2.36 -6.71 -3.88
CA THR A 149 3.82 -6.79 -4.09
C THR A 149 4.59 -6.55 -2.80
N ILE A 150 4.13 -5.63 -1.95
CA ILE A 150 4.75 -5.38 -0.64
C ILE A 150 3.68 -4.99 0.38
N VAL A 151 3.94 -5.35 1.64
CA VAL A 151 3.07 -5.02 2.77
C VAL A 151 3.89 -4.40 3.88
N PHE A 152 3.32 -3.36 4.48
CA PHE A 152 3.82 -2.72 5.68
C PHE A 152 2.79 -2.86 6.79
N LYS A 153 3.28 -2.84 8.03
CA LYS A 153 2.45 -2.87 9.23
C LYS A 153 2.72 -1.60 10.06
N ALA A 154 1.66 -0.98 10.55
CA ALA A 154 1.72 0.07 11.58
C ALA A 154 1.78 -0.54 12.98
#